data_AF-A0A7W1JH16-F1
#
_entry.id   AF-A0A7W1JH16-F1
#
_cell.length_a   1.000
_cell.length_b   1.000
_cell.length_c   1.000
_cell.angle_alpha   90.00
_cell.angle_beta   90.00
_cell.angle_gamma   90.00
#
_symmetry.space_group_name_H-M   'P 1'
#
loop_
_entity.id
_entity.type
_entity.pdbx_description
1 polymer ?
#
loop_
_entity_poly.entity_id
_entity_poly.type
_entity_poly.pdbx_seq_one_letter_code
_entity_poly.pdbx_strand_id
1 'polypeptide(L)'
;MATLQDIRRRIRSVANTRKITKAMELVAAARLRRAEARITQMRDYADRMQELTAGTARAASSLRGLALLQQREEQTVAVVPLTGDRGLA
;
A
#
# COMPACT_ATOMS: atom_id res chain seq x y z
N MET A 1 -14.85 -44.13 -13.13
CA MET A 1 -13.73 -43.70 -14.01
C MET A 1 -14.08 -42.33 -14.58
N ALA A 2 -13.12 -41.40 -14.67
CA ALA A 2 -13.39 -40.09 -15.27
C ALA A 2 -13.72 -40.26 -16.75
N THR A 3 -14.83 -39.69 -17.19
CA THR A 3 -15.25 -39.79 -18.60
C THR A 3 -14.50 -38.77 -19.47
N LEU A 4 -14.41 -39.02 -20.79
CA LEU A 4 -13.92 -38.04 -21.75
C LEU A 4 -14.69 -36.70 -21.68
N GLN A 5 -15.95 -36.74 -21.26
CA GLN A 5 -16.76 -35.55 -21.04
C GLN A 5 -16.29 -34.75 -19.82
N ASP A 6 -15.93 -35.42 -18.71
CA ASP A 6 -15.39 -34.78 -17.51
C ASP A 6 -14.06 -34.07 -17.79
N ILE A 7 -13.18 -34.71 -18.55
CA ILE A 7 -11.90 -34.12 -18.96
C ILE A 7 -12.14 -32.86 -19.81
N ARG A 8 -13.03 -32.93 -20.82
CA ARG A 8 -13.40 -31.77 -21.64
C ARG A 8 -14.05 -30.64 -20.82
N ARG A 9 -14.85 -30.97 -19.81
CA ARG A 9 -15.43 -29.97 -18.88
C ARG A 9 -14.34 -29.29 -18.06
N ARG A 10 -13.39 -30.04 -17.51
CA ARG A 10 -12.29 -29.50 -16.71
C ARG A 10 -11.36 -28.61 -17.53
N ILE A 11 -11.04 -28.99 -18.76
CA ILE A 11 -10.24 -28.15 -19.68
C ILE A 11 -10.91 -26.79 -19.90
N ARG A 12 -12.22 -26.79 -20.20
CA ARG A 12 -12.98 -25.53 -20.36
C ARG A 12 -13.01 -24.70 -19.10
N SER A 13 -13.21 -25.32 -17.93
CA SER A 13 -13.19 -24.64 -16.64
C SER A 13 -11.83 -23.96 -16.38
N VAL A 14 -10.72 -24.68 -16.52
CA VAL A 14 -9.37 -24.14 -16.30
C VAL A 14 -9.04 -23.05 -17.33
N ALA A 15 -9.44 -23.21 -18.59
CA ALA A 15 -9.25 -22.19 -19.62
C ALA A 15 -10.01 -20.89 -19.28
N ASN A 16 -11.21 -21.00 -18.71
CA ASN A 16 -11.96 -19.83 -18.25
C ASN A 16 -11.30 -19.18 -17.03
N THR A 17 -10.89 -19.97 -16.03
CA THR A 17 -10.16 -19.47 -14.86
C THR A 17 -8.89 -18.74 -15.29
N ARG A 18 -8.12 -19.28 -16.26
CA ARG A 18 -6.92 -18.62 -16.81
C ARG A 18 -7.23 -17.25 -17.41
N LYS A 19 -8.34 -17.11 -18.13
CA LYS A 19 -8.75 -15.80 -18.70
C LYS A 19 -9.08 -14.80 -17.60
N ILE A 20 -9.80 -15.24 -16.56
CA ILE A 20 -10.17 -14.39 -15.41
C ILE A 20 -8.92 -13.93 -14.68
N THR A 21 -8.01 -14.84 -14.32
CA THR A 21 -6.77 -14.47 -13.61
C THR A 21 -5.86 -13.59 -14.46
N LYS A 22 -5.81 -13.80 -15.78
CA LYS A 22 -5.05 -12.90 -16.67
C LYS A 22 -5.63 -11.49 -16.69
N ALA A 23 -6.95 -11.35 -16.69
CA ALA A 23 -7.58 -10.04 -16.57
C ALA A 23 -7.30 -9.40 -15.21
N MET A 24 -7.37 -10.18 -14.11
CA MET A 24 -7.03 -9.70 -12.76
C MET A 24 -5.58 -9.19 -12.66
N GLU A 25 -4.63 -9.91 -13.27
CA GLU A 25 -3.22 -9.51 -13.34
C GLU A 25 -3.07 -8.14 -14.02
N LEU A 26 -3.73 -7.93 -15.16
CA LEU A 26 -3.68 -6.66 -15.88
C LEU A 26 -4.32 -5.52 -15.07
N VAL A 27 -5.43 -5.78 -14.38
CA VAL A 27 -6.08 -4.80 -13.50
C VAL A 27 -5.17 -4.44 -12.33
N ALA A 28 -4.51 -5.43 -11.71
CA ALA A 28 -3.58 -5.21 -10.62
C ALA A 28 -2.37 -4.36 -11.08
N ALA A 29 -1.78 -4.69 -12.23
CA ALA A 29 -0.68 -3.93 -12.82
C ALA A 29 -1.08 -2.47 -13.14
N ALA A 30 -2.30 -2.24 -13.61
CA ALA A 30 -2.80 -0.88 -13.85
C ALA A 30 -3.01 -0.09 -12.55
N ARG A 31 -3.51 -0.74 -11.49
CA ARG A 31 -3.67 -0.13 -10.15
C ARG A 31 -2.32 0.23 -9.53
N LEU A 32 -1.34 -0.66 -9.63
CA LEU A 32 0.02 -0.42 -9.14
C LEU A 32 0.64 0.81 -9.83
N ARG A 33 0.62 0.84 -11.18
CA ARG A 33 1.12 2.00 -11.94
C ARG A 33 0.45 3.32 -11.55
N ARG A 34 -0.86 3.29 -11.30
CA ARG A 34 -1.59 4.49 -10.82
C ARG A 34 -1.13 4.91 -9.42
N ALA A 35 -0.88 3.97 -8.52
CA ALA A 35 -0.37 4.26 -7.19
C ALA A 35 1.05 4.85 -7.24
N GLU A 36 1.94 4.26 -8.05
CA GLU A 36 3.30 4.75 -8.27
C GLU A 36 3.32 6.17 -8.86
N ALA A 37 2.45 6.45 -9.83
CA ALA A 37 2.32 7.79 -10.39
C ALA A 37 1.89 8.81 -9.33
N ARG A 38 0.92 8.47 -8.46
CA ARG A 38 0.50 9.33 -7.35
C ARG A 38 1.62 9.58 -6.35
N ILE A 39 2.40 8.54 -6.00
CA ILE A 39 3.53 8.67 -5.08
C ILE A 39 4.59 9.60 -5.67
N THR A 40 4.94 9.39 -6.95
CA THR A 40 5.92 10.23 -7.65
C THR A 40 5.48 11.69 -7.72
N GLN A 41 4.21 11.95 -8.04
CA GLN A 41 3.66 13.31 -8.07
C GLN A 41 3.65 14.00 -6.70
N MET A 42 3.54 13.24 -5.61
CA MET A 42 3.50 13.78 -4.26
C MET A 42 4.89 13.97 -3.63
N ARG A 43 5.95 13.50 -4.30
CA ARG A 43 7.33 13.50 -3.78
C ARG A 43 7.82 14.92 -3.43
N ASP A 44 7.68 15.86 -4.36
CA ASP A 44 8.11 17.25 -4.12
C ASP A 44 7.40 17.92 -2.93
N TYR A 45 6.13 17.58 -2.70
CA TYR A 45 5.40 18.05 -1.53
C TYR A 45 5.95 17.43 -0.24
N ALA A 46 6.18 16.12 -0.24
CA ALA A 46 6.73 15.41 0.91
C ALA A 46 8.12 15.94 1.30
N ASP A 47 9.00 16.16 0.32
CA ASP A 47 10.35 16.66 0.54
C ASP A 47 10.32 18.07 1.17
N ARG A 48 9.53 18.98 0.60
CA ARG A 48 9.36 20.35 1.14
C ARG A 48 8.73 20.35 2.54
N MET A 49 7.72 19.50 2.77
CA MET A 49 7.11 19.37 4.09
C MET A 49 8.09 18.86 5.13
N GLN A 50 8.96 17.92 4.76
CA GLN A 50 9.99 17.39 5.64
C GLN A 50 11.03 18.46 5.98
N GLU A 51 11.47 19.25 4.99
CA GLU A 51 12.37 20.40 5.20
C GLU A 51 11.77 21.44 6.16
N LEU A 52 10.51 21.84 5.91
CA LEU A 52 9.80 22.81 6.75
C LEU A 52 9.61 22.29 8.17
N THR A 53 9.21 21.03 8.33
CA THR A 53 9.00 20.42 9.65
C THR A 53 10.31 20.34 10.43
N ALA A 54 11.40 19.91 9.79
CA ALA A 54 12.72 19.85 10.40
C ALA A 54 13.25 21.26 10.75
N GLY A 55 13.08 22.23 9.85
CA GLY A 55 13.44 23.62 10.09
C GLY A 55 12.68 24.22 11.28
N THR A 56 11.37 23.99 11.34
CA THR A 56 10.50 24.46 12.42
C THR A 56 10.87 23.81 13.75
N ALA A 57 11.13 22.50 13.77
CA ALA A 57 11.55 21.80 14.98
C ALA A 57 12.89 22.35 15.53
N ARG A 58 13.86 22.69 14.66
CA ARG A 58 15.12 23.32 15.07
C ARG A 58 14.90 24.72 15.64
N ALA A 59 14.11 25.55 14.96
CA ALA A 59 13.81 26.91 15.40
C ALA A 59 13.02 26.94 16.73
N ALA A 60 12.18 25.93 16.96
CA ALA A 60 11.39 25.78 18.16
C ALA A 60 12.16 25.18 19.35
N SER A 61 13.47 24.92 19.23
CA SER A 61 14.29 24.32 20.30
C SER A 61 14.31 25.11 21.62
N SER A 62 14.04 26.43 21.57
CA SER A 62 13.92 27.30 22.74
C SER A 62 12.48 27.41 23.27
N LEU A 63 11.47 26.93 22.53
CA LEU A 63 10.07 26.95 22.92
C LEU A 63 9.75 25.75 23.81
N ARG A 64 9.21 26.03 25.01
CA ARG A 64 8.72 25.00 25.92
C ARG A 64 7.25 24.69 25.63
N GLY A 65 6.83 23.44 25.89
CA GLY A 65 5.42 23.04 25.85
C GLY A 65 4.92 22.42 24.53
N LEU A 66 5.79 22.14 23.56
CA LEU A 66 5.41 21.46 22.32
C LEU A 66 5.27 19.95 22.53
N ALA A 67 4.05 19.51 22.85
CA ALA A 67 3.76 18.12 23.25
C ALA A 67 4.24 17.05 22.24
N LEU A 68 4.20 17.33 20.94
CA LEU A 68 4.60 16.38 19.89
C LEU A 68 6.13 16.26 19.71
N LEU A 69 6.90 17.23 20.18
CA LEU A 69 8.37 17.22 20.09
C LEU A 69 9.04 16.75 21.39
N GLN A 70 8.25 16.43 22.43
CA GLN A 70 8.77 15.97 23.71
C GLN A 70 9.13 14.49 23.62
N GLN A 71 10.40 14.18 23.92
CA GLN A 71 10.81 12.82 24.22
C GLN A 71 10.31 12.46 25.63
N ARG A 72 9.61 11.35 25.75
CA ARG A 72 9.02 10.85 27.00
C ARG A 72 9.45 9.41 27.22
N GLU A 73 9.45 8.98 28.47
CA GLU A 73 9.63 7.57 28.79
C GLU A 73 8.44 6.78 28.24
N GLU A 74 8.74 5.66 27.58
CA GLU A 74 7.76 4.85 26.87
C GLU A 74 6.95 4.01 27.87
N GLN A 75 5.73 4.44 28.18
CA GLN A 75 4.80 3.66 29.00
C GLN A 75 3.84 2.81 28.16
N THR A 76 3.45 3.33 27.01
CA THR A 76 2.53 2.69 26.06
C THR A 76 2.93 3.08 24.65
N VAL A 77 2.97 2.12 23.73
CA VAL A 77 3.27 2.35 22.31
C VAL A 77 2.05 2.08 21.43
N ALA A 78 1.84 2.92 20.42
CA ALA A 78 0.80 2.72 19.42
C ALA A 78 1.37 1.95 18.23
N VAL A 79 0.67 0.89 17.80
CA VAL A 79 1.00 0.13 16.60
C VAL A 79 -0.10 0.36 15.57
N VAL A 80 0.30 0.76 14.35
CA VAL A 80 -0.63 0.99 13.23
C VAL A 80 -0.30 0.01 12.11
N PRO A 81 -0.96 -1.16 12.03
CA PRO A 81 -0.75 -2.10 10.94
C PRO A 81 -1.41 -1.58 9.65
N LEU A 82 -0.69 -1.67 8.54
CA LEU A 82 -1.19 -1.33 7.22
C LEU A 82 -1.38 -2.64 6.43
N THR A 83 -2.62 -2.96 6.10
CA THR A 83 -3.00 -4.19 5.39
C THR A 83 -3.79 -3.88 4.13
N GLY A 84 -3.87 -4.83 3.20
CA GLY A 84 -4.75 -4.74 2.05
C GLY A 84 -6.14 -5.30 2.34
N ASP A 85 -7.16 -4.78 1.65
CA ASP A 85 -8.55 -5.21 1.82
C ASP A 85 -8.95 -6.44 0.97
N ARG A 86 -8.09 -6.86 0.03
CA ARG A 86 -8.41 -7.91 -0.95
C ARG A 86 -7.73 -9.24 -0.60
N GLY A 87 -8.47 -10.34 -0.79
CA GLY A 87 -7.91 -11.69 -0.80
C GLY A 87 -7.29 -12.08 -2.14
N LEU A 88 -6.62 -13.25 -2.20
CA LEU A 88 -5.80 -13.70 -3.35
C LEU A 88 -4.76 -12.64 -3.76
N ALA A 89 -4.25 -11.91 -2.76
CA ALA A 89 -3.36 -10.77 -2.88
C ALA A 89 -1.89 -11.20 -2.96
#